data_AF-A0A699TNT8-F1
#
_entry.id   AF-A0A699TNT8-F1
#
_cell.length_a   1.000
_cell.length_b   1.000
_cell.length_c   1.000
_cell.angle_alpha   90.00
_cell.angle_beta   90.00
_cell.angle_gamma   90.00
#
_symmetry.space_group_name_H-M   'P 1'
#
loop_
_entity.id
_entity.type
_entity.pdbx_description
1 polymer ?
#
loop_
_entity_poly.entity_id
_entity_poly.type
_entity_poly.pdbx_seq_one_letter_code
_entity_poly.pdbx_strand_id
1 'polypeptide(L)'
;MKFDWCEKEETAFQILKQKLCSASILALPKGSENFMVYCDASHKGLGTVLMQREKVIAYASRQLKIHKKNYTTHDLELGVVVFALKMWRHYLYGTRCVVFTDHKSLQQILDQKELNMRQRRWLELLINYDCEIRYHPRKGNIVADALSRKTEAGKE
;
A
#
# COMPACT_ATOMS: atom_id res chain seq x y z
N MET A 1 8.97 10.55 -30.47
CA MET A 1 7.91 11.55 -30.30
C MET A 1 7.92 12.02 -28.86
N LYS A 2 8.01 13.34 -28.61
CA LYS A 2 7.77 13.91 -27.29
C LYS A 2 6.26 14.09 -27.13
N PHE A 3 5.72 13.70 -25.99
CA PHE A 3 4.33 13.93 -25.64
C PHE A 3 4.22 15.34 -25.07
N ASP A 4 3.44 16.20 -25.72
CA ASP A 4 3.21 17.56 -25.25
C ASP A 4 2.05 17.56 -24.26
N TRP A 5 2.36 17.87 -23.01
CA TRP A 5 1.38 18.01 -21.95
C TRP A 5 0.75 19.41 -22.04
N CYS A 6 -0.47 19.49 -22.56
CA CYS A 6 -1.18 20.74 -22.73
C CYS A 6 -2.29 20.89 -21.66
N GLU A 7 -3.01 22.02 -21.73
CA GLU A 7 -4.07 22.36 -20.78
C GLU A 7 -5.21 21.34 -20.74
N LYS A 8 -5.49 20.67 -21.87
CA LYS A 8 -6.52 19.62 -21.95
C LYS A 8 -6.13 18.39 -21.14
N GLU A 9 -4.89 17.94 -21.27
CA GLU A 9 -4.32 16.82 -20.53
C GLU A 9 -4.26 17.13 -19.03
N GLU A 10 -3.82 18.35 -18.67
CA GLU A 10 -3.80 18.81 -17.28
C GLU A 10 -5.21 18.84 -16.68
N THR A 11 -6.18 19.41 -17.40
CA THR A 11 -7.57 19.46 -16.95
C THR A 11 -8.14 18.06 -16.75
N ALA A 12 -7.91 17.14 -17.70
CA ALA A 12 -8.34 15.76 -17.56
C ALA A 12 -7.69 15.06 -16.35
N PHE A 13 -6.40 15.31 -16.12
CA PHE A 13 -5.66 14.77 -14.97
C PHE A 13 -6.20 15.29 -13.64
N GLN A 14 -6.50 16.59 -13.53
CA GLN A 14 -7.09 17.17 -12.33
C GLN A 14 -8.51 16.66 -12.06
N ILE A 15 -9.32 16.49 -13.11
CA ILE A 15 -10.65 15.86 -12.99
C ILE A 15 -10.52 14.42 -12.47
N LEU A 16 -9.56 13.64 -12.98
CA LEU A 16 -9.32 12.27 -12.50
C LEU A 16 -8.92 12.25 -11.02
N LYS A 17 -8.02 13.14 -10.58
CA LYS A 17 -7.67 13.27 -9.15
C LYS A 17 -8.89 13.61 -8.30
N GLN A 18 -9.68 14.60 -8.72
CA GLN A 18 -10.88 14.99 -7.99
C GLN A 18 -11.87 13.84 -7.86
N LYS A 19 -12.09 13.08 -8.94
CA LYS A 19 -12.97 11.91 -8.92
C LYS A 19 -12.46 10.84 -7.96
N LEU A 20 -11.14 10.55 -7.96
CA LEU A 20 -10.52 9.59 -7.04
C LEU A 20 -10.70 9.96 -5.56
N CYS A 21 -10.80 11.25 -5.24
CA CYS A 21 -11.03 11.75 -3.89
C CYS A 21 -12.53 11.99 -3.56
N SER A 22 -13.44 11.78 -4.51
CA SER A 22 -14.86 12.04 -4.33
C SER A 22 -15.58 10.85 -3.70
N ALA A 23 -16.69 11.13 -3.02
CA ALA A 23 -17.50 10.15 -2.30
C ALA A 23 -18.14 9.06 -3.19
N SER A 24 -18.12 9.21 -4.52
CA SER A 24 -18.59 8.16 -5.43
C SER A 24 -17.56 7.02 -5.59
N ILE A 25 -16.27 7.32 -5.37
CA ILE A 25 -15.17 6.36 -5.46
C ILE A 25 -14.72 5.91 -4.07
N LEU A 26 -14.70 6.82 -3.10
CA LEU A 26 -14.40 6.51 -1.69
C LEU A 26 -15.68 6.12 -0.94
N ALA A 27 -15.72 4.89 -0.44
CA ALA A 27 -16.78 4.41 0.41
C ALA A 27 -16.43 4.55 1.89
N LEU A 28 -17.43 4.78 2.73
CA LEU A 28 -17.28 4.65 4.18
C LEU A 28 -17.23 3.16 4.55
N PRO A 29 -16.41 2.77 5.55
CA PRO A 29 -16.41 1.41 6.06
C PRO A 29 -17.80 1.09 6.63
N LYS A 30 -18.33 -0.10 6.29
CA LYS A 30 -19.70 -0.48 6.66
C LYS A 30 -19.75 -1.91 7.17
N GLY A 31 -20.37 -2.08 8.33
CA GLY A 31 -20.56 -3.38 8.96
C GLY A 31 -19.25 -3.98 9.51
N SER A 32 -19.27 -5.28 9.76
CA SER A 32 -18.16 -6.05 10.33
C SER A 32 -17.42 -6.88 9.28
N GLU A 33 -17.48 -6.48 8.01
CA GLU A 33 -16.82 -7.23 6.95
C GLU A 33 -15.32 -7.01 6.90
N ASN A 34 -14.63 -8.04 6.42
CA ASN A 34 -13.18 -8.04 6.36
C ASN A 34 -12.65 -6.95 5.43
N PHE A 35 -11.53 -6.37 5.83
CA PHE A 35 -10.81 -5.42 4.99
C PHE A 35 -9.83 -6.12 4.07
N MET A 36 -9.61 -5.53 2.89
CA MET A 36 -8.57 -5.92 1.96
C MET A 36 -7.57 -4.77 1.86
N VAL A 37 -6.30 -5.07 2.02
CA VAL A 37 -5.21 -4.09 1.96
C VAL A 37 -4.28 -4.48 0.83
N TYR A 38 -4.18 -3.64 -0.20
CA TYR A 38 -3.23 -3.85 -1.29
C TYR A 38 -1.98 -3.03 -1.04
N CYS A 39 -0.82 -3.66 -1.01
CA CYS A 39 0.46 -3.04 -0.71
C CYS A 39 1.43 -3.21 -1.87
N ASP A 40 2.25 -2.18 -2.11
CA ASP A 40 3.37 -2.22 -3.04
C ASP A 40 4.50 -1.35 -2.50
N ALA A 41 5.73 -1.87 -2.56
CA ALA A 41 6.90 -1.11 -2.23
C ALA A 41 7.80 -0.92 -3.45
N SER A 42 8.40 0.26 -3.56
CA SER A 42 9.47 0.52 -4.50
C SER A 42 10.61 1.24 -3.82
N HIS A 43 11.77 1.35 -4.47
CA HIS A 43 12.87 2.16 -3.96
C HIS A 43 12.55 3.67 -3.87
N LYS A 44 11.40 4.11 -4.39
CA LYS A 44 10.93 5.51 -4.32
C LYS A 44 10.00 5.73 -3.12
N GLY A 45 9.10 4.80 -2.86
CA GLY A 45 7.99 4.99 -1.94
C GLY A 45 7.24 3.71 -1.61
N LEU A 46 6.30 3.84 -0.69
CA LEU A 46 5.36 2.81 -0.26
C LEU A 46 3.97 3.24 -0.72
N GLY A 47 3.24 2.34 -1.37
CA GLY A 47 1.86 2.55 -1.79
C GLY A 47 0.93 1.55 -1.12
N THR A 48 -0.21 2.01 -0.63
CA THR A 48 -1.22 1.11 -0.03
C THR A 48 -2.64 1.58 -0.34
N VAL A 49 -3.56 0.62 -0.53
CA VAL A 49 -4.98 0.84 -0.77
C VAL A 49 -5.80 0.01 0.20
N LEU A 50 -6.72 0.65 0.92
CA LEU A 50 -7.69 0.00 1.80
C LEU A 50 -9.00 -0.19 1.04
N MET A 51 -9.52 -1.41 1.03
CA MET A 51 -10.76 -1.75 0.35
C MET A 51 -11.69 -2.58 1.24
N GLN A 52 -12.99 -2.44 1.00
CA GLN A 52 -14.05 -3.26 1.59
C GLN A 52 -15.16 -3.42 0.55
N ARG A 53 -15.70 -4.64 0.37
CA ARG A 53 -16.75 -4.92 -0.65
C ARG A 53 -16.41 -4.40 -2.06
N GLU A 54 -15.16 -4.60 -2.49
CA GLU A 54 -14.66 -4.12 -3.79
C GLU A 54 -14.65 -2.59 -3.96
N LYS A 55 -14.98 -1.83 -2.91
CA LYS A 55 -14.93 -0.37 -2.90
C LYS A 55 -13.68 0.09 -2.17
N VAL A 56 -13.10 1.18 -2.65
CA VAL A 56 -11.95 1.79 -1.98
C VAL A 56 -12.43 2.62 -0.80
N ILE A 57 -11.82 2.39 0.36
CA ILE A 57 -12.04 3.18 1.57
C ILE A 57 -11.03 4.32 1.65
N ALA A 58 -9.76 4.01 1.38
CA ALA A 58 -8.68 4.99 1.47
C ALA A 58 -7.48 4.59 0.61
N TYR A 59 -6.76 5.61 0.13
CA TYR A 59 -5.44 5.48 -0.45
C TYR A 59 -4.41 6.08 0.51
N ALA A 60 -3.23 5.47 0.63
CA ALA A 60 -2.10 6.11 1.29
C ALA A 60 -0.80 5.84 0.54
N SER A 61 0.07 6.84 0.51
CA SER A 61 1.42 6.72 -0.04
C SER A 61 2.40 7.44 0.87
N ARG A 62 3.64 6.95 0.92
CA ARG A 62 4.73 7.58 1.67
C ARG A 62 6.06 7.42 0.94
N GLN A 63 6.73 8.54 0.68
CA GLN A 63 8.08 8.55 0.12
C GLN A 63 9.08 7.91 1.10
N LEU A 64 10.05 7.17 0.56
CA LEU A 64 11.13 6.59 1.37
C LEU A 64 12.15 7.66 1.77
N LYS A 65 12.45 7.73 3.07
CA LYS A 65 13.56 8.53 3.58
C LYS A 65 14.89 7.96 3.08
N ILE A 66 15.91 8.81 2.96
CA ILE A 66 17.24 8.46 2.43
C ILE A 66 17.82 7.21 3.10
N HIS A 67 17.75 7.11 4.43
CA HIS A 67 18.26 5.95 5.18
C HIS A 67 17.49 4.64 4.95
N LYS A 68 16.27 4.70 4.42
CA LYS A 68 15.47 3.52 4.05
C LYS A 68 15.71 3.06 2.61
N LYS A 69 16.43 3.83 1.79
CA LYS A 69 16.79 3.42 0.43
C LYS A 69 17.74 2.22 0.42
N ASN A 70 18.53 2.06 1.49
CA ASN A 70 19.46 0.94 1.65
C ASN A 70 18.79 -0.34 2.18
N TYR A 71 17.47 -0.34 2.35
CA TYR A 71 16.76 -1.55 2.77
C TYR A 71 16.72 -2.54 1.60
N THR A 72 16.84 -3.82 1.94
CA THR A 72 16.61 -4.89 0.96
C THR A 72 15.16 -4.82 0.47
N THR A 73 14.89 -5.33 -0.72
CA THR A 73 13.52 -5.41 -1.25
C THR A 73 12.59 -6.09 -0.25
N HIS A 74 13.02 -7.19 0.36
CA HIS A 74 12.25 -7.90 1.38
C HIS A 74 11.85 -7.02 2.58
N ASP A 75 12.78 -6.19 3.07
CA ASP A 75 12.51 -5.25 4.17
C ASP A 75 11.60 -4.09 3.72
N LEU A 76 11.65 -3.68 2.45
CA LEU A 76 10.73 -2.68 1.92
C LEU A 76 9.31 -3.24 1.80
N GLU A 77 9.18 -4.46 1.30
CA GLU A 77 7.91 -5.18 1.17
C GLU A 77 7.25 -5.40 2.55
N LEU A 78 7.99 -5.91 3.54
CA LEU A 78 7.45 -6.00 4.90
C LEU A 78 7.15 -4.61 5.49
N GLY A 79 7.97 -3.62 5.14
CA GLY A 79 7.82 -2.24 5.57
C GLY A 79 6.54 -1.55 5.07
N VAL A 80 6.05 -1.87 3.87
CA VAL A 80 4.76 -1.35 3.37
C VAL A 80 3.58 -1.96 4.11
N VAL A 81 3.63 -3.26 4.43
CA VAL A 81 2.58 -3.92 5.22
C VAL A 81 2.48 -3.29 6.62
N VAL A 82 3.62 -3.14 7.29
CA VAL A 82 3.70 -2.47 8.60
C VAL A 82 3.21 -1.02 8.54
N PHE A 83 3.50 -0.33 7.43
CA PHE A 83 3.01 1.03 7.22
C PHE A 83 1.48 1.07 7.10
N ALA A 84 0.88 0.18 6.31
CA ALA A 84 -0.57 0.10 6.14
C ALA A 84 -1.28 -0.22 7.46
N LEU A 85 -0.80 -1.22 8.21
CA LEU A 85 -1.38 -1.62 9.50
C LEU A 85 -1.33 -0.48 10.52
N LYS A 86 -0.22 0.27 10.59
CA LYS A 86 -0.11 1.41 11.50
C LYS A 86 -1.01 2.58 11.08
N MET A 87 -1.08 2.87 9.79
CA MET A 87 -1.89 3.98 9.26
C MET A 87 -3.38 3.74 9.55
N TRP A 88 -3.85 2.53 9.31
CA TRP A 88 -5.26 2.16 9.41
C TRP A 88 -5.56 1.31 10.65
N ARG A 89 -4.79 1.48 11.72
CA ARG A 89 -5.02 0.77 12.99
C ARG A 89 -6.47 0.90 13.46
N HIS A 90 -7.06 2.08 13.29
CA HIS A 90 -8.45 2.36 13.66
C HIS A 90 -9.50 1.56 12.86
N TYR A 91 -9.15 1.05 11.67
CA TYR A 91 -10.00 0.17 10.87
C TYR A 91 -9.67 -1.30 11.05
N LEU A 92 -8.38 -1.63 11.13
CA LEU A 92 -7.89 -3.00 11.03
C LEU A 92 -7.74 -3.70 12.38
N TYR A 93 -7.67 -2.95 13.48
CA TYR A 93 -7.50 -3.56 14.79
C TYR A 93 -8.79 -4.24 15.25
N GLY A 94 -8.72 -5.52 15.60
CA GLY A 94 -9.87 -6.32 16.02
C GLY A 94 -10.80 -6.77 14.88
N THR A 95 -10.44 -6.52 13.62
CA THR A 95 -11.19 -6.98 12.44
C THR A 95 -10.28 -7.78 11.54
N ARG A 96 -10.78 -8.90 10.99
CA ARG A 96 -10.00 -9.69 10.04
C ARG A 96 -9.67 -8.88 8.79
N CYS A 97 -8.42 -8.94 8.37
CA CYS A 97 -7.98 -8.31 7.12
C CYS A 97 -7.10 -9.22 6.27
N VAL A 98 -7.15 -9.03 4.96
CA VAL A 98 -6.30 -9.74 4.00
C VAL A 98 -5.37 -8.72 3.37
N VAL A 99 -4.06 -8.93 3.53
CA VAL A 99 -3.02 -8.09 2.95
C VAL A 99 -2.50 -8.73 1.67
N PHE A 100 -2.65 -8.04 0.56
CA PHE A 100 -2.14 -8.43 -0.75
C PHE A 100 -0.81 -7.74 -1.04
N THR A 101 0.17 -8.52 -1.49
CA THR A 101 1.51 -8.07 -1.92
C THR A 101 1.91 -8.80 -3.19
N ASP A 102 2.69 -8.16 -4.05
CA ASP A 102 3.26 -8.79 -5.24
C ASP A 102 4.57 -9.56 -4.97
N HIS A 103 4.96 -9.68 -3.70
CA HIS A 103 6.15 -10.42 -3.29
C HIS A 103 5.80 -11.75 -2.61
N LYS A 104 5.94 -12.86 -3.36
CA LYS A 104 5.56 -14.22 -2.90
C LYS A 104 6.21 -14.63 -1.57
N SER A 105 7.46 -14.24 -1.31
CA SER A 105 8.15 -14.68 -0.08
C SER A 105 7.50 -14.15 1.20
N LEU A 106 6.74 -13.05 1.13
CA LEU A 106 6.07 -12.49 2.30
C LEU A 106 4.95 -13.38 2.84
N GLN A 107 4.40 -14.29 2.03
CA GLN A 107 3.38 -15.23 2.51
C GLN A 107 3.93 -16.14 3.62
N GLN A 108 5.23 -16.44 3.57
CA GLN A 108 5.89 -17.36 4.51
C GLN A 108 6.69 -16.62 5.58
N ILE A 109 6.56 -15.30 5.71
CA ILE A 109 7.40 -14.52 6.63
C ILE A 109 7.16 -14.85 8.10
N LEU A 110 5.95 -15.32 8.43
CA LEU A 110 5.61 -15.77 9.78
C LEU A 110 6.31 -17.08 10.16
N ASP A 111 6.65 -17.91 9.17
CA ASP A 111 7.27 -19.23 9.38
C ASP A 111 8.80 -19.20 9.23
N GLN A 112 9.38 -18.05 8.86
CA GLN A 112 10.82 -17.90 8.66
C GLN A 112 11.58 -17.97 10.00
N LYS A 113 12.54 -18.90 10.09
CA LYS A 113 13.38 -19.11 11.29
C LYS A 113 14.41 -18.00 11.50
N GLU A 114 15.00 -17.49 10.41
CA GLU A 114 16.07 -16.50 10.47
C GLU A 114 15.55 -15.12 10.09
N LEU A 115 15.06 -14.40 11.09
CA LEU A 115 14.63 -13.01 10.95
C LEU A 115 15.62 -12.06 11.61
N ASN A 116 15.90 -10.95 10.92
CA ASN A 116 16.69 -9.86 11.48
C ASN A 116 15.91 -9.15 12.62
N MET A 117 16.62 -8.41 13.49
CA MET A 117 16.00 -7.73 14.65
C MET A 117 14.87 -6.75 14.25
N ARG A 118 14.91 -6.18 13.04
CA ARG A 118 13.87 -5.28 12.52
C ARG A 118 12.62 -6.05 12.12
N GLN A 119 12.78 -7.13 11.37
CA GLN A 119 11.73 -8.04 10.94
C GLN A 119 11.02 -8.66 12.15
N ARG A 120 11.76 -9.08 13.18
CA ARG A 120 11.16 -9.58 14.44
C ARG A 120 10.23 -8.57 15.09
N ARG A 121 10.67 -7.32 15.26
CA ARG A 121 9.83 -6.22 15.82
C ARG A 121 8.60 -5.94 14.96
N TRP A 122 8.70 -6.11 13.65
CA TRP A 122 7.58 -5.95 12.73
C TRP A 122 6.63 -7.16 12.77
N LEU A 123 7.15 -8.36 13.01
CA LEU A 123 6.36 -9.57 13.20
C LEU A 123 5.54 -9.52 14.50
N GLU A 124 6.13 -9.04 15.59
CA GLU A 124 5.42 -8.78 16.85
C GLU A 124 4.21 -7.85 16.62
N LEU A 125 4.36 -6.84 15.77
CA LEU A 125 3.24 -5.99 15.38
C LEU A 125 2.20 -6.78 14.59
N LEU A 126 2.60 -7.55 13.57
CA LEU A 126 1.72 -8.33 12.71
C LEU A 126 0.86 -9.34 13.50
N ILE A 127 1.46 -10.05 14.46
CA ILE A 127 0.78 -11.05 15.31
C ILE A 127 -0.36 -10.42 16.14
N ASN A 128 -0.31 -9.11 16.42
CA ASN A 128 -1.38 -8.41 17.12
C ASN A 128 -2.61 -8.10 16.24
N TYR A 129 -2.54 -8.35 14.92
CA TYR A 129 -3.65 -8.18 13.99
C TYR A 129 -4.13 -9.55 13.50
N ASP A 130 -5.44 -9.71 13.37
CA ASP A 130 -6.03 -10.83 12.61
C ASP A 130 -5.85 -10.55 11.11
N CYS A 131 -4.64 -10.80 10.60
CA CYS A 131 -4.25 -10.49 9.24
C CYS A 131 -3.68 -11.70 8.51
N GLU A 132 -4.08 -11.88 7.25
CA GLU A 132 -3.60 -12.93 6.38
C GLU A 132 -2.85 -12.31 5.19
N ILE A 133 -1.58 -12.70 4.97
CA ILE A 133 -0.80 -12.19 3.84
C ILE A 133 -0.98 -13.12 2.63
N ARG A 134 -1.46 -12.55 1.52
CA ARG A 134 -1.66 -13.25 0.25
C ARG A 134 -0.85 -12.62 -0.87
N TYR A 135 -0.33 -13.48 -1.74
CA TYR A 135 0.27 -13.04 -2.98
C TYR A 135 -0.80 -12.58 -3.97
N HIS A 136 -0.59 -11.42 -4.59
CA HIS A 136 -1.38 -10.91 -5.70
C HIS A 136 -0.45 -10.47 -6.83
N PRO A 137 -0.60 -10.97 -8.06
CA PRO A 137 0.29 -10.59 -9.15
C PRO A 137 0.34 -9.09 -9.37
N ARG A 138 1.54 -8.54 -9.62
CA ARG A 138 1.77 -7.11 -9.85
C ARG A 138 0.85 -6.48 -10.91
N LYS A 139 0.50 -7.22 -11.96
CA LYS A 139 -0.47 -6.79 -13.00
C LYS A 139 -1.86 -6.49 -12.44
N GLY A 140 -2.24 -7.09 -11.32
CA GLY A 140 -3.47 -6.81 -10.59
C GLY A 140 -3.32 -5.79 -9.46
N ASN A 141 -2.10 -5.34 -9.16
CA ASN A 141 -1.77 -4.40 -8.07
C ASN A 141 -1.48 -2.98 -8.58
N ILE A 142 -2.09 -2.59 -9.70
CA ILE A 142 -1.75 -1.39 -10.47
C ILE A 142 -1.85 -0.12 -9.62
N VAL A 143 -2.85 -0.04 -8.73
CA VAL A 143 -3.08 1.16 -7.94
C VAL A 143 -2.00 1.35 -6.87
N ALA A 144 -1.64 0.30 -6.13
CA ALA A 144 -0.57 0.37 -5.14
C ALA A 144 0.79 0.62 -5.83
N ASP A 145 1.04 -0.03 -6.98
CA ASP A 145 2.24 0.17 -7.80
C ASP A 145 2.38 1.63 -8.29
N ALA A 146 1.29 2.25 -8.74
CA ALA A 146 1.28 3.65 -9.12
C ALA A 146 1.58 4.58 -7.93
N LEU A 147 1.03 4.26 -6.75
CA LEU A 147 1.23 5.03 -5.51
C LEU A 147 2.65 4.90 -4.96
N SER A 148 3.32 3.76 -5.16
CA SER A 148 4.68 3.53 -4.65
C SER A 148 5.76 4.16 -5.54
N ARG A 149 5.50 4.32 -6.84
CA ARG A 149 6.50 4.72 -7.86
C ARG A 149 6.56 6.22 -8.17
N LYS A 150 5.72 7.05 -7.55
CA LYS A 150 5.75 8.50 -7.79
C LYS A 150 7.11 9.08 -7.37
N THR A 151 7.90 9.49 -8.36
CA THR A 151 9.08 10.34 -8.16
C THR A 151 8.62 11.77 -7.87
N GLU A 152 9.38 12.52 -7.09
CA GLU A 152 9.15 13.95 -6.86
C GLU A 152 8.79 14.61 -8.20
N ALA A 153 7.61 15.24 -8.25
CA ALA A 153 7.45 16.35 -9.17
C ALA A 153 8.49 17.38 -8.71
N GLY A 154 9.35 17.82 -9.63
CA GLY A 154 10.31 18.88 -9.32
C GLY A 154 9.59 20.01 -8.59
N LYS A 155 10.25 20.59 -7.58
CA LYS A 155 9.78 21.83 -6.96
C LYS A 155 9.42 22.79 -8.10
N GLU A 156 8.13 23.09 -8.23
CA GLU A 156 7.66 24.28 -8.91
C GLU A 156 8.23 25.52 -8.21
#